data_AF-K1WDC4-F1
#
_entry.id   AF-K1WDC4-F1
#
_cell.length_a   1.000
_cell.length_b   1.000
_cell.length_c   1.000
_cell.angle_alpha   90.00
_cell.angle_beta   90.00
_cell.angle_gamma   90.00
#
_symmetry.space_group_name_H-M   'P 1'
#
loop_
_entity.id
_entity.type
_entity.pdbx_description
1 polymer ?
#
loop_
_entity_poly.entity_id
_entity_poly.type
_entity_poly.pdbx_seq_one_letter_code
_entity_poly.pdbx_strand_id
1 'polypeptide(L)'
;MALPLQPGLTPTEVAFLCEMEMITVVPRQRLESLSLLGGLTPALRPPHRASIPLWLALLLKRQRRANILPPPWLLPSSLDRILKYETETSIKAFSPPPPHPYPVSSRPAPTDSISPPFLPSSTAESPPDYLPYHWLELGEILLEACSDDISDPDRVRTLLRDLREVRMAKMRDSVKVLEGGGVNSLRGVGAMEVAEGRAFIVGVMDGLRKLGASREVSRRERDDEQRRDGEGSEDEDMGFE
;
A
#
# COMPACT_ATOMS: atom_id res chain seq x y z
N MET A 1 2.42 19.57 -27.96
CA MET A 1 1.50 18.65 -27.26
C MET A 1 2.24 18.07 -26.07
N ALA A 2 1.69 18.13 -24.86
CA ALA A 2 2.33 17.51 -23.71
C ALA A 2 2.34 15.99 -23.91
N LEU A 3 3.50 15.36 -23.73
CA LEU A 3 3.61 13.90 -23.71
C LEU A 3 2.68 13.35 -22.60
N PRO A 4 1.88 12.32 -22.87
CA PRO A 4 1.09 11.70 -21.81
C PRO A 4 2.05 11.11 -20.77
N LEU A 5 1.92 11.54 -19.52
CA LEU A 5 2.70 11.00 -18.41
C LEU A 5 2.39 9.51 -18.25
N GLN A 6 3.40 8.73 -17.86
CA GLN A 6 3.18 7.31 -17.57
C GLN A 6 2.17 7.18 -16.42
N PRO A 7 1.20 6.24 -16.52
CA PRO A 7 0.19 6.08 -15.49
C PRO A 7 0.78 5.41 -14.24
N GLY A 8 0.66 6.06 -13.08
CA GLY A 8 1.11 5.53 -11.79
C GLY A 8 2.18 6.39 -11.14
N LEU A 9 2.59 5.98 -9.94
CA LEU A 9 3.70 6.61 -9.23
C LEU A 9 5.00 5.88 -9.61
N THR A 10 6.06 6.63 -9.84
CA THR A 10 7.42 6.09 -9.98
C THR A 10 7.97 5.65 -8.62
N PRO A 11 8.93 4.71 -8.57
CA PRO A 11 9.54 4.30 -7.30
C PRO A 11 10.09 5.47 -6.47
N THR A 12 10.65 6.48 -7.14
CA THR A 12 11.15 7.70 -6.49
C THR A 12 10.03 8.55 -5.89
N GLU A 13 8.89 8.67 -6.58
CA GLU A 13 7.72 9.38 -6.02
C GLU A 13 7.13 8.64 -4.83
N VAL A 14 7.11 7.30 -4.85
CA VAL A 14 6.67 6.51 -3.68
C VAL A 14 7.61 6.70 -2.50
N ALA A 15 8.93 6.68 -2.73
CA ALA A 15 9.92 6.98 -1.70
C ALA A 15 9.74 8.41 -1.13
N PHE A 16 9.49 9.40 -2.00
CA PHE A 16 9.19 10.77 -1.58
C PHE A 16 7.92 10.85 -0.71
N LEU A 17 6.87 10.12 -1.05
CA LEU A 17 5.66 10.04 -0.21
C LEU A 17 5.94 9.33 1.12
N CYS A 18 6.77 8.29 1.13
CA CYS A 18 7.21 7.62 2.35
C CYS A 18 7.94 8.57 3.31
N GLU A 19 8.60 9.63 2.83
CA GLU A 19 9.27 10.59 3.71
C GLU A 19 8.32 11.36 4.64
N MET A 20 7.01 11.32 4.36
CA MET A 20 5.98 11.89 5.24
C MET A 20 5.53 10.95 6.35
N GLU A 21 6.01 9.70 6.38
CA GLU A 21 5.72 8.74 7.46
C GLU A 21 6.26 9.24 8.79
N MET A 22 5.49 9.00 9.85
CA MET A 22 5.87 9.38 11.20
C MET A 22 6.78 8.31 11.82
N ILE A 23 8.00 8.71 12.20
CA ILE A 23 8.98 7.83 12.86
C ILE A 23 9.38 8.39 14.22
N THR A 24 9.82 7.51 15.12
CA THR A 24 10.28 7.90 16.44
C THR A 24 11.79 8.17 16.44
N VAL A 25 12.19 9.32 16.98
CA VAL A 25 13.60 9.69 17.15
C VAL A 25 13.91 9.98 18.61
N VAL A 26 15.18 9.84 18.96
CA VAL A 26 15.75 10.32 20.23
C VAL A 26 16.71 11.47 19.92
N PRO A 27 16.35 12.72 20.26
CA PRO A 27 17.21 13.87 20.03
C PRO A 27 18.44 13.82 20.95
N ARG A 28 19.58 14.29 20.43
CA ARG A 28 20.86 14.41 21.18
C ARG A 28 21.09 15.81 21.73
N GLN A 29 20.33 16.79 21.26
CA GLN A 29 20.37 18.17 21.72
C GLN A 29 18.97 18.76 21.79
N ARG A 30 18.78 19.80 22.61
CA ARG A 30 17.53 20.55 22.67
C ARG A 30 17.30 21.33 21.37
N LEU A 31 16.18 21.09 20.72
CA LEU A 31 15.75 21.81 19.51
C LEU A 31 14.41 22.48 19.78
N GLU A 32 14.36 23.78 19.53
CA GLU A 32 13.11 24.53 19.60
C GLU A 32 12.20 24.16 18.41
N SER A 33 10.90 24.43 18.57
CA SER A 33 9.92 24.19 17.52
C SER A 33 10.19 25.08 16.30
N LEU A 34 9.95 24.53 15.11
CA LEU A 34 10.03 25.25 13.84
C LEU A 34 8.62 25.54 13.35
N SER A 35 8.38 26.77 12.91
CA SER A 35 7.12 27.16 12.27
C SER A 35 7.20 26.87 10.78
N LEU A 36 6.56 25.79 10.34
CA LEU A 36 6.49 25.37 8.95
C LEU A 36 5.11 25.68 8.37
N LEU A 37 4.95 25.55 7.04
CA LEU A 37 3.65 25.69 6.38
C LEU A 37 2.62 24.67 6.91
N GLY A 38 3.06 23.47 7.26
CA GLY A 38 2.23 22.42 7.86
C GLY A 38 1.96 22.58 9.36
N GLY A 39 2.42 23.68 9.98
CA GLY A 39 2.30 23.94 11.41
C GLY A 39 3.62 23.86 12.17
N LEU A 40 3.52 23.88 13.50
CA LEU A 40 4.68 23.83 14.40
C LEU A 40 5.20 22.39 14.55
N THR A 41 6.50 22.19 14.39
CA THR A 41 7.13 20.91 14.77
C THR A 41 7.18 20.77 16.30
N PRO A 42 7.13 19.54 16.85
CA PRO A 42 7.31 19.36 18.28
C PRO A 42 8.71 19.85 18.72
N ALA A 43 8.78 20.48 19.89
CA ALA A 43 10.07 20.81 20.50
C ALA A 43 10.76 19.52 20.98
N LEU A 44 12.02 19.35 20.61
CA LEU A 44 12.77 18.11 20.87
C LEU A 44 13.68 18.29 22.07
N ARG A 45 13.51 17.46 23.10
CA ARG A 45 14.25 17.55 24.36
C ARG A 45 14.91 16.21 24.68
N PRO A 46 16.25 16.11 24.70
CA PRO A 46 16.92 14.88 25.11
C PRO A 46 16.61 14.51 26.57
N PRO A 47 16.52 13.21 26.91
CA PRO A 47 16.54 12.03 26.05
C PRO A 47 15.12 11.58 25.62
N HIS A 48 14.12 12.46 25.66
CA HIS A 48 12.73 12.08 25.41
C HIS A 48 12.49 11.76 23.93
N ARG A 49 11.81 10.63 23.70
CA ARG A 49 11.35 10.21 22.37
C ARG A 49 10.36 11.22 21.81
N ALA A 50 10.44 11.46 20.51
CA ALA A 50 9.48 12.28 19.79
C ALA A 50 9.18 11.65 18.43
N SER A 51 7.92 11.75 18.01
CA SER A 51 7.50 11.33 16.66
C SER A 51 7.53 12.52 15.72
N ILE A 52 8.31 12.41 14.65
CA ILE A 52 8.46 13.44 13.62
C ILE A 52 8.40 12.79 12.23
N PRO A 53 8.12 13.57 11.16
CA PRO A 53 8.19 13.05 9.80
C PRO A 53 9.59 12.54 9.44
N LEU A 54 9.66 11.49 8.61
CA LEU A 54 10.90 10.84 8.21
C LEU A 54 11.88 11.83 7.55
N TRP A 55 11.44 12.72 6.66
CA TRP A 55 12.33 13.72 6.04
C TRP A 55 13.10 14.55 7.08
N LEU A 56 12.43 14.94 8.18
CA LEU A 56 13.04 15.73 9.25
C LEU A 56 13.98 14.85 10.09
N ALA A 57 13.58 13.61 10.37
CA ALA A 57 14.42 12.65 11.06
C ALA A 57 15.74 12.40 10.31
N LEU A 58 15.67 12.19 8.99
CA LEU A 58 16.84 11.99 8.13
C LEU A 58 17.76 13.21 8.13
N LEU A 59 17.20 14.42 8.05
CA LEU A 59 17.97 15.66 8.15
C LEU A 59 18.71 15.76 9.49
N LEU A 60 18.03 15.47 10.61
CA LEU A 60 18.63 15.51 11.94
C LEU A 60 19.68 14.39 12.16
N LYS A 61 19.46 13.20 11.59
CA LYS A 61 20.41 12.09 11.62
C LYS A 61 21.69 12.45 10.87
N ARG A 62 21.60 13.00 9.65
CA ARG A 62 22.75 13.48 8.87
C ARG A 62 23.57 14.54 9.61
N GLN A 63 22.90 15.39 10.39
CA GLN A 63 23.54 16.39 11.23
C GLN A 63 24.04 15.85 12.59
N ARG A 64 23.87 14.55 12.86
CA ARG A 64 24.22 13.88 14.14
C ARG A 64 23.48 14.46 15.36
N ARG A 65 22.30 15.05 15.15
CA ARG A 65 21.48 15.71 16.19
C ARG A 65 20.38 14.83 16.76
N ALA A 66 20.09 13.69 16.13
CA ALA A 66 19.13 12.70 16.62
C ALA A 66 19.58 11.29 16.18
N ASN A 67 19.22 10.29 16.99
CA ASN A 67 19.25 8.89 16.60
C ASN A 67 17.83 8.46 16.24
N ILE A 68 17.70 7.62 15.23
CA ILE A 68 16.40 7.09 14.82
C ILE A 68 16.16 5.80 15.60
N LEU A 69 14.95 5.61 16.13
CA LEU A 69 14.56 4.33 16.70
C LEU A 69 13.93 3.50 15.59
N PRO A 70 14.50 2.33 15.24
CA PRO A 70 13.90 1.46 14.23
C PRO A 70 12.53 1.00 14.70
N PRO A 71 11.51 0.98 13.83
CA PRO A 71 10.20 0.49 14.20
C PRO A 71 10.25 -1.02 14.52
N PRO A 72 9.45 -1.53 15.48
CA PRO A 72 9.53 -2.92 15.93
C PRO A 72 9.33 -3.99 14.84
N TRP A 73 8.64 -3.66 13.74
CA TRP A 73 8.46 -4.58 12.61
C TRP A 73 9.73 -4.76 11.77
N LEU A 74 10.67 -3.81 11.81
CA LEU A 74 11.94 -3.84 11.08
C LEU A 74 13.04 -4.62 11.82
N LEU A 75 12.73 -5.17 13.00
CA LEU A 75 13.67 -6.05 13.72
C LEU A 75 13.83 -7.38 12.97
N PRO A 76 15.04 -7.98 12.95
CA PRO A 76 15.26 -9.26 12.26
C PRO A 76 14.29 -10.36 12.69
N SER A 77 14.04 -10.48 14.00
CA SER A 77 13.11 -11.47 14.56
C SER A 77 11.64 -11.23 14.15
N SER A 78 11.25 -9.98 13.92
CA SER A 78 9.92 -9.63 13.42
C SER A 78 9.79 -9.96 11.94
N LEU A 79 10.76 -9.56 11.12
CA LEU A 79 10.79 -9.88 9.69
C LEU A 79 10.83 -11.39 9.43
N ASP A 80 11.59 -12.16 10.22
CA ASP A 80 11.59 -13.63 10.15
C ASP A 80 10.19 -14.22 10.41
N ARG A 81 9.46 -13.69 11.41
CA ARG A 81 8.10 -14.15 11.73
C ARG A 81 7.12 -13.79 10.63
N ILE A 82 7.21 -12.58 10.07
CA ILE A 82 6.38 -12.12 8.95
C ILE A 82 6.66 -12.98 7.71
N LEU A 83 7.93 -13.23 7.38
CA LEU A 83 8.32 -14.05 6.24
C LEU A 83 7.78 -15.47 6.39
N LYS A 84 7.98 -16.12 7.55
CA LYS A 84 7.42 -17.45 7.85
C LYS A 84 5.90 -17.47 7.75
N TYR A 85 5.23 -16.45 8.27
CA TYR A 85 3.78 -16.32 8.14
C TYR A 85 3.35 -16.29 6.66
N GLU A 86 4.09 -15.57 5.83
CA GLU A 86 3.80 -15.45 4.40
C GLU A 86 4.18 -16.67 3.55
N THR A 87 5.15 -17.48 3.99
CA THR A 87 5.60 -18.68 3.26
C THR A 87 4.95 -19.97 3.72
N GLU A 88 4.64 -20.11 5.02
CA GLU A 88 4.15 -21.36 5.61
C GLU A 88 2.67 -21.29 5.98
N THR A 89 2.25 -20.22 6.67
CA THR A 89 0.89 -20.11 7.24
C THR A 89 -0.13 -19.59 6.23
N SER A 90 0.22 -18.53 5.52
CA SER A 90 -0.66 -17.78 4.61
C SER A 90 0.00 -17.65 3.24
N ILE A 91 0.03 -18.77 2.52
CA ILE A 91 0.68 -18.88 1.20
C ILE A 91 0.00 -17.97 0.16
N LYS A 92 -1.32 -17.79 0.26
CA LYS A 92 -2.10 -17.03 -0.75
C LYS A 92 -2.35 -15.57 -0.39
N ALA A 93 -2.29 -15.20 0.89
CA ALA A 93 -2.59 -13.84 1.34
C ALA A 93 -1.33 -13.15 1.91
N PHE A 94 -1.32 -11.83 1.85
CA PHE A 94 -0.27 -10.97 2.40
C PHE A 94 -0.36 -10.92 3.93
N SER A 95 0.75 -10.55 4.59
CA SER A 95 0.72 -10.20 6.01
C SER A 95 -0.27 -9.06 6.26
N PRO A 96 -1.02 -9.09 7.38
CA PRO A 96 -1.98 -8.03 7.67
C PRO A 96 -1.28 -6.67 7.88
N PRO A 97 -1.91 -5.56 7.48
CA PRO A 97 -1.42 -4.23 7.83
C PRO A 97 -1.64 -3.98 9.33
N PRO A 98 -0.89 -3.03 9.94
CA PRO A 98 -1.10 -2.62 11.32
C PRO A 98 -2.58 -2.28 11.58
N PRO A 99 -3.11 -2.61 12.76
CA PRO A 99 -4.46 -2.23 13.14
C PRO A 99 -4.57 -0.70 13.11
N HIS A 100 -5.76 -0.21 12.74
CA HIS A 100 -6.02 1.22 12.76
C HIS A 100 -5.87 1.73 14.20
N PRO A 101 -5.12 2.82 14.44
CA PRO A 101 -4.83 3.30 15.78
C PRO A 101 -6.08 3.83 16.51
N TYR A 102 -7.11 4.19 15.75
CA TYR A 102 -8.39 4.66 16.28
C TYR A 102 -9.47 3.59 16.12
N PRO A 103 -10.37 3.43 17.10
CA PRO A 103 -11.46 2.48 17.00
C PRO A 103 -12.36 2.81 15.82
N VAL A 104 -12.63 1.81 14.99
CA VAL A 104 -13.60 1.93 13.89
C VAL A 104 -14.98 2.05 14.51
N SER A 105 -15.62 3.20 14.34
CA SER A 105 -16.97 3.47 14.81
C SER A 105 -17.92 3.62 13.63
N SER A 106 -19.22 3.35 13.86
CA SER A 106 -20.26 3.69 12.89
C SER A 106 -20.50 5.21 12.79
N ARG A 107 -19.99 5.98 13.76
CA ARG A 107 -20.04 7.43 13.76
C ARG A 107 -18.80 8.00 13.10
N PRO A 108 -18.93 8.94 12.15
CA PRO A 108 -17.79 9.55 11.49
C PRO A 108 -16.94 10.33 12.51
N ALA A 109 -15.66 9.99 12.57
CA ALA A 109 -14.65 10.69 13.35
C ALA A 109 -13.70 11.47 12.42
N PRO A 110 -13.08 12.57 12.89
CA PRO A 110 -12.07 13.30 12.11
C PRO A 110 -10.87 12.44 11.68
N THR A 111 -10.67 11.31 12.35
CA THR A 111 -9.59 10.35 12.08
C THR A 111 -9.88 9.39 10.95
N ASP A 112 -11.12 9.31 10.46
CA ASP A 112 -11.54 8.31 9.47
C ASP A 112 -10.96 8.57 8.08
N SER A 113 -10.52 9.80 7.81
CA SER A 113 -9.85 10.19 6.56
C SER A 113 -8.32 10.08 6.64
N ILE A 114 -7.76 9.68 7.77
CA ILE A 114 -6.31 9.55 7.93
C ILE A 114 -5.86 8.22 7.33
N SER A 115 -5.11 8.31 6.25
CA SER A 115 -4.43 7.18 5.60
C SER A 115 -2.91 7.29 5.77
N PRO A 116 -2.15 6.22 5.47
CA PRO A 116 -0.72 6.35 5.22
C PRO A 116 -0.48 7.46 4.16
N PRO A 117 0.62 8.24 4.29
CA PRO A 117 1.70 8.11 5.26
C PRO A 117 1.43 8.76 6.65
N PHE A 118 0.22 9.26 6.90
CA PHE A 118 -0.08 10.05 8.10
C PHE A 118 -0.52 9.20 9.31
N LEU A 119 -0.53 7.88 9.19
CA LEU A 119 -0.77 6.98 10.31
C LEU A 119 0.54 6.71 11.07
N PRO A 120 0.52 6.60 12.41
CA PRO A 120 1.70 6.29 13.23
C PRO A 120 2.11 4.80 13.15
N SER A 121 2.01 4.20 11.97
CA SER A 121 2.25 2.77 11.70
C SER A 121 3.72 2.38 11.74
N SER A 122 4.63 3.35 11.79
CA SER A 122 6.08 3.19 11.71
C SER A 122 6.82 3.78 12.91
N THR A 123 6.12 3.93 14.04
CA THR A 123 6.66 4.48 15.29
C THR A 123 7.16 3.38 16.22
N ALA A 124 7.83 3.75 17.31
CA ALA A 124 8.30 2.81 18.34
C ALA A 124 7.16 2.01 19.01
N GLU A 125 5.93 2.52 18.97
CA GLU A 125 4.73 1.87 19.53
C GLU A 125 3.99 1.02 18.48
N SER A 126 4.51 0.94 17.25
CA SER A 126 3.89 0.12 16.21
C SER A 126 4.05 -1.37 16.52
N PRO A 127 3.04 -2.21 16.21
CA PRO A 127 3.10 -3.62 16.54
C PRO A 127 4.10 -4.36 15.63
N PRO A 128 4.91 -5.28 16.19
CA PRO A 128 6.06 -5.87 15.48
C PRO A 128 5.69 -6.88 14.39
N ASP A 129 4.51 -7.48 14.45
CA ASP A 129 4.09 -8.58 13.55
C ASP A 129 3.27 -8.10 12.35
N TYR A 130 3.28 -6.79 12.07
CA TYR A 130 2.48 -6.18 11.02
C TYR A 130 3.36 -5.34 10.11
N LEU A 131 3.01 -5.33 8.82
CA LEU A 131 3.78 -4.67 7.79
C LEU A 131 3.10 -3.36 7.37
N PRO A 132 3.71 -2.17 7.59
CA PRO A 132 3.09 -0.89 7.23
C PRO A 132 3.02 -0.71 5.71
N TYR A 133 2.27 0.29 5.26
CA TYR A 133 2.03 0.52 3.83
C TYR A 133 3.32 0.82 3.04
N HIS A 134 4.22 1.64 3.59
CA HIS A 134 5.52 1.97 2.97
C HIS A 134 6.68 1.13 3.52
N TRP A 135 6.45 -0.14 3.86
CA TRP A 135 7.46 -0.97 4.53
C TRP A 135 8.77 -1.11 3.74
N LEU A 136 8.69 -1.19 2.41
CA LEU A 136 9.86 -1.42 1.58
C LEU A 136 10.69 -0.14 1.45
N GLU A 137 10.03 0.97 1.16
CA GLU A 137 10.68 2.28 1.04
C GLU A 137 11.29 2.69 2.37
N LEU A 138 10.53 2.57 3.45
CA LEU A 138 11.00 2.91 4.78
C LEU A 138 12.18 2.01 5.21
N GLY A 139 12.10 0.71 4.92
CA GLY A 139 13.19 -0.23 5.21
C GLY A 139 14.48 0.14 4.50
N GLU A 140 14.42 0.37 3.18
CA GLU A 140 15.58 0.74 2.36
C GLU A 140 16.17 2.09 2.80
N ILE A 141 15.33 3.12 2.97
CA ILE A 141 15.75 4.46 3.41
C ILE A 141 16.48 4.41 4.76
N LEU A 142 15.93 3.66 5.74
CA LEU A 142 16.53 3.56 7.06
C LEU A 142 17.84 2.75 7.06
N LEU A 143 17.91 1.67 6.27
CA LEU A 143 19.13 0.88 6.10
C LEU A 143 20.25 1.67 5.41
N GLU A 144 19.90 2.61 4.53
CA GLU A 144 20.86 3.51 3.90
C GLU A 144 21.33 4.61 4.85
N ALA A 145 20.38 5.32 5.50
CA ALA A 145 20.68 6.54 6.24
C ALA A 145 21.09 6.33 7.71
N CYS A 146 20.66 5.23 8.34
CA CYS A 146 20.84 4.98 9.76
C CYS A 146 21.04 3.49 10.08
N SER A 147 21.82 2.76 9.27
CA SER A 147 22.16 1.36 9.56
C SER A 147 22.86 1.14 10.90
N ASP A 148 23.52 2.18 11.44
CA ASP A 148 24.13 2.18 12.77
C ASP A 148 23.12 2.16 13.93
N ASP A 149 21.87 2.57 13.68
CA ASP A 149 20.78 2.49 14.66
C ASP A 149 19.98 1.17 14.57
N ILE A 150 20.25 0.32 13.57
CA ILE A 150 19.51 -0.91 13.28
C ILE A 150 20.29 -2.14 13.81
N SER A 151 19.56 -3.07 14.43
CA SER A 151 20.14 -4.35 14.86
C SER A 151 20.31 -5.29 13.66
N ASP A 152 21.54 -5.74 13.40
CA ASP A 152 21.88 -6.68 12.32
C ASP A 152 21.39 -6.21 10.93
N PRO A 153 21.90 -5.08 10.41
CA PRO A 153 21.38 -4.45 9.19
C PRO A 153 21.53 -5.33 7.94
N ASP A 154 22.57 -6.18 7.88
CA ASP A 154 22.79 -7.07 6.74
C ASP A 154 21.76 -8.20 6.67
N ARG A 155 21.36 -8.73 7.83
CA ARG A 155 20.24 -9.68 7.90
C ARG A 155 18.92 -9.01 7.56
N VAL A 156 18.67 -7.80 8.03
CA VAL A 156 17.45 -7.04 7.68
C VAL A 156 17.37 -6.83 6.16
N ARG A 157 18.47 -6.47 5.48
CA ARG A 157 18.52 -6.35 4.01
C ARG A 157 18.14 -7.66 3.30
N THR A 158 18.67 -8.77 3.79
CA THR A 158 18.35 -10.11 3.23
C THR A 158 16.87 -10.41 3.42
N LEU A 159 16.33 -10.25 4.64
CA LEU A 159 14.93 -10.54 4.94
C LEU A 159 13.94 -9.65 4.17
N LEU A 160 14.24 -8.36 3.99
CA LEU A 160 13.40 -7.47 3.17
C LEU A 160 13.38 -7.89 1.70
N ARG A 161 14.53 -8.34 1.17
CA ARG A 161 14.62 -8.85 -0.20
C ARG A 161 13.81 -10.13 -0.39
N ASP A 162 13.97 -11.08 0.53
CA ASP A 162 13.23 -12.35 0.49
C ASP A 162 11.72 -12.10 0.60
N LEU A 163 11.31 -11.20 1.51
CA LEU A 163 9.91 -10.81 1.66
C LEU A 163 9.36 -10.12 0.40
N ARG A 164 10.15 -9.23 -0.24
CA ARG A 164 9.78 -8.59 -1.51
C ARG A 164 9.57 -9.63 -2.60
N GLU A 165 10.44 -10.64 -2.69
CA GLU A 165 10.33 -11.69 -3.71
C GLU A 165 9.06 -12.53 -3.53
N VAL A 166 8.79 -12.98 -2.29
CA VAL A 166 7.57 -13.73 -1.94
C VAL A 166 6.32 -12.92 -2.29
N ARG A 167 6.29 -11.64 -1.92
CA ARG A 167 5.12 -10.78 -2.14
C ARG A 167 4.94 -10.38 -3.61
N MET A 168 6.03 -10.21 -4.35
CA MET A 168 5.98 -10.02 -5.81
C MET A 168 5.40 -11.24 -6.53
N ALA A 169 5.74 -12.45 -6.09
CA ALA A 169 5.14 -13.69 -6.62
C ALA A 169 3.62 -13.72 -6.34
N LYS A 170 3.20 -13.43 -5.10
CA LYS A 170 1.78 -13.32 -4.72
C LYS A 170 1.03 -12.26 -5.54
N MET A 171 1.63 -11.10 -5.76
CA MET A 171 1.05 -10.03 -6.59
C MET A 171 0.79 -10.51 -8.02
N ARG A 172 1.74 -11.24 -8.64
CA ARG A 172 1.53 -11.83 -9.98
C ARG A 172 0.42 -12.87 -9.99
N ASP A 173 0.37 -13.73 -8.97
CA ASP A 173 -0.70 -14.73 -8.85
C ASP A 173 -2.07 -14.11 -8.60
N SER A 174 -2.13 -12.96 -7.93
CA SER A 174 -3.38 -12.25 -7.68
C SER A 174 -4.09 -11.81 -8.97
N VAL A 175 -3.33 -11.55 -10.04
CA VAL A 175 -3.85 -11.16 -11.36
C VAL A 175 -4.59 -12.31 -12.03
N LYS A 176 -4.15 -13.56 -11.86
CA LYS A 176 -4.79 -14.73 -12.50
C LYS A 176 -6.26 -14.87 -12.10
N VAL A 177 -6.63 -14.41 -10.90
CA VAL A 177 -8.01 -14.45 -10.41
C VAL A 177 -8.91 -13.39 -11.09
N LEU A 178 -8.33 -12.33 -11.68
CA LEU A 178 -9.09 -11.29 -12.38
C LEU A 178 -9.82 -11.83 -13.62
N GLU A 179 -9.38 -12.95 -14.20
CA GLU A 179 -10.05 -13.61 -15.32
C GLU A 179 -11.50 -14.01 -14.99
N GLY A 180 -11.79 -14.30 -13.72
CA GLY A 180 -13.13 -14.63 -13.23
C GLY A 180 -14.01 -13.40 -12.92
N GLY A 181 -13.52 -12.17 -13.16
CA GLY A 181 -14.24 -10.93 -12.84
C GLY A 181 -14.29 -10.58 -11.34
N GLY A 182 -13.59 -11.34 -10.49
CA GLY A 182 -13.47 -11.07 -9.06
C GLY A 182 -12.29 -10.15 -8.73
N VAL A 183 -12.43 -9.33 -7.69
CA VAL A 183 -11.31 -8.56 -7.11
C VAL A 183 -10.80 -9.34 -5.90
N ASN A 184 -9.53 -9.75 -5.93
CA ASN A 184 -8.88 -10.32 -4.75
C ASN A 184 -8.69 -9.24 -3.68
N SER A 185 -8.75 -9.64 -2.41
CA SER A 185 -8.43 -8.73 -1.31
C SER A 185 -6.99 -8.23 -1.44
N LEU A 186 -6.82 -6.93 -1.62
CA LEU A 186 -5.51 -6.25 -1.59
C LEU A 186 -5.11 -5.85 -0.17
N ARG A 187 -5.71 -6.47 0.84
CA ARG A 187 -5.39 -6.17 2.23
C ARG A 187 -3.94 -6.55 2.52
N GLY A 188 -3.18 -5.57 3.00
CA GLY A 188 -1.78 -5.76 3.36
C GLY A 188 -0.80 -5.46 2.24
N VAL A 189 -1.24 -5.17 1.01
CA VAL A 189 -0.36 -4.75 -0.10
C VAL A 189 0.26 -3.38 0.20
N GLY A 190 1.56 -3.23 -0.06
CA GLY A 190 2.33 -2.03 0.18
C GLY A 190 2.38 -1.05 -1.00
N ALA A 191 2.95 0.14 -0.76
CA ALA A 191 2.98 1.24 -1.72
C ALA A 191 3.78 0.90 -2.99
N MET A 192 5.00 0.37 -2.87
CA MET A 192 5.80 -0.07 -4.04
C MET A 192 5.07 -1.12 -4.86
N GLU A 193 4.43 -2.09 -4.20
CA GLU A 193 3.72 -3.18 -4.85
C GLU A 193 2.54 -2.66 -5.67
N VAL A 194 1.79 -1.69 -5.10
CA VAL A 194 0.74 -0.98 -5.83
C VAL A 194 1.34 -0.21 -7.00
N ALA A 195 2.41 0.56 -6.79
CA ALA A 195 3.01 1.39 -7.83
C ALA A 195 3.50 0.56 -9.03
N GLU A 196 4.22 -0.54 -8.78
CA GLU A 196 4.70 -1.47 -9.81
C GLU A 196 3.55 -2.21 -10.51
N GLY A 197 2.49 -2.59 -9.80
CA GLY A 197 1.38 -3.37 -10.34
C GLY A 197 0.27 -2.56 -11.01
N ARG A 198 0.08 -1.29 -10.64
CA ARG A 198 -1.11 -0.49 -10.96
C ARG A 198 -1.39 -0.38 -12.45
N ALA A 199 -0.41 0.03 -13.24
CA ALA A 199 -0.59 0.28 -14.67
C ALA A 199 -1.07 -0.98 -15.40
N PHE A 200 -0.46 -2.12 -15.07
CA PHE A 200 -0.80 -3.40 -15.67
C PHE A 200 -2.19 -3.89 -15.23
N ILE A 201 -2.46 -3.92 -13.92
CA ILE A 201 -3.72 -4.43 -13.37
C ILE A 201 -4.91 -3.61 -13.88
N VAL A 202 -4.82 -2.27 -13.82
CA VAL A 202 -5.88 -1.39 -14.32
C VAL A 202 -6.06 -1.56 -15.81
N GLY A 203 -4.98 -1.68 -16.59
CA GLY A 203 -5.06 -1.93 -18.02
C GLY A 203 -5.79 -3.23 -18.38
N VAL A 204 -5.51 -4.33 -17.67
CA VAL A 204 -6.21 -5.61 -17.84
C VAL A 204 -7.69 -5.48 -17.46
N MET A 205 -7.99 -4.87 -16.32
CA MET A 205 -9.37 -4.68 -15.85
C MET A 205 -10.20 -3.82 -16.80
N ASP A 206 -9.63 -2.72 -17.33
CA ASP A 206 -10.28 -1.88 -18.33
C ASP A 206 -10.54 -2.65 -19.63
N GLY A 207 -9.60 -3.50 -20.05
CA GLY A 207 -9.76 -4.40 -21.19
C GLY A 207 -10.89 -5.40 -20.99
N LEU A 208 -10.90 -6.11 -19.86
CA LEU A 208 -11.95 -7.05 -19.49
C LEU A 208 -13.32 -6.37 -19.39
N ARG A 209 -13.38 -5.16 -18.83
CA ARG A 209 -14.60 -4.36 -18.74
C ARG A 209 -15.15 -4.00 -20.13
N LYS A 210 -14.28 -3.59 -21.06
CA LYS A 210 -14.67 -3.28 -22.45
C LYS A 210 -15.21 -4.52 -23.18
N LEU A 211 -14.52 -5.66 -23.03
CA LEU A 211 -14.96 -6.94 -23.63
C LEU A 211 -16.28 -7.42 -23.02
N GLY A 212 -16.43 -7.33 -21.70
CA GLY A 212 -17.66 -7.68 -20.99
C GLY A 212 -18.85 -6.83 -21.43
N ALA A 213 -18.65 -5.50 -21.53
CA ALA A 213 -19.69 -4.59 -22.02
C ALA A 213 -20.08 -4.90 -23.47
N SER A 214 -19.11 -5.16 -24.35
CA SER A 214 -19.38 -5.53 -25.74
C SER A 214 -20.15 -6.85 -25.85
N ARG A 215 -19.78 -7.87 -25.06
CA ARG A 215 -20.48 -9.17 -25.05
C ARG A 215 -21.91 -9.06 -24.53
N GLU A 216 -22.14 -8.26 -23.48
CA GLU A 216 -23.46 -8.02 -22.93
C GLU A 216 -24.37 -7.28 -23.93
N VAL A 217 -23.85 -6.27 -24.63
CA VAL A 217 -24.59 -5.56 -25.68
C VAL A 217 -24.99 -6.50 -26.81
N SER A 218 -24.04 -7.29 -27.35
CA SER A 218 -24.35 -8.26 -28.40
C SER A 218 -25.32 -9.35 -27.96
N ARG A 219 -25.35 -9.70 -26.66
CA ARG A 219 -26.34 -10.63 -26.13
C ARG A 219 -27.73 -10.01 -26.10
N ARG A 220 -27.85 -8.77 -25.64
CA ARG A 220 -29.13 -8.03 -25.63
C ARG A 220 -29.70 -7.83 -27.03
N GLU A 221 -28.86 -7.46 -28.00
CA GLU A 221 -29.28 -7.32 -29.40
C GLU A 221 -29.87 -8.62 -29.95
N ARG A 222 -29.26 -9.77 -29.67
CA ARG A 222 -29.80 -11.09 -30.07
C ARG A 222 -31.10 -11.44 -29.35
N ASP A 223 -31.20 -11.15 -28.06
CA ASP A 223 -32.40 -11.41 -27.28
C ASP A 223 -33.57 -10.51 -27.77
N ASP A 224 -33.28 -9.27 -28.19
CA ASP A 224 -34.26 -8.34 -28.77
C ASP A 224 -34.68 -8.75 -30.20
N GLU A 225 -33.74 -9.25 -31.01
CA GLU A 225 -34.03 -9.84 -32.34
C GLU A 225 -34.95 -11.06 -32.22
N GLN A 226 -34.66 -11.98 -31.30
CA GLN A 226 -35.50 -13.17 -31.06
C GLN A 226 -36.91 -12.82 -30.57
N ARG A 227 -37.07 -11.75 -29.80
CA ARG A 227 -38.39 -11.26 -29.38
C ARG A 227 -39.19 -10.69 -30.55
N ARG A 228 -38.53 -9.93 -31.43
CA ARG A 228 -39.16 -9.40 -32.65
C ARG A 228 -39.61 -10.51 -33.61
N ASP A 229 -38.78 -11.52 -33.80
CA ASP A 229 -39.10 -12.63 -34.70
C ASP A 229 -40.18 -13.56 -34.13
N GLY A 230 -40.31 -13.65 -32.80
CA GLY A 230 -41.38 -14.39 -32.12
C GLY A 230 -42.76 -13.73 -32.28
N GLU A 231 -42.86 -12.41 -32.13
CA GLU A 231 -44.11 -11.66 -32.29
C GLU A 231 -44.64 -11.63 -33.74
N GLY A 232 -43.76 -11.77 -34.74
CA GLY A 232 -44.17 -11.79 -36.16
C GLY A 232 -44.73 -13.12 -36.67
N SER A 233 -44.62 -14.20 -35.89
CA SER A 233 -45.04 -15.55 -36.31
C SER A 233 -46.43 -15.97 -35.83
N GLU A 234 -46.99 -15.27 -34.83
CA GLU A 234 -48.33 -15.58 -34.30
C GLU A 234 -49.47 -14.88 -35.06
N ASP A 235 -49.17 -13.87 -35.88
CA ASP A 235 -50.17 -13.08 -36.62
C ASP A 235 -50.48 -13.59 -38.05
N GLU A 236 -49.70 -14.53 -38.60
CA GLU A 236 -49.92 -15.05 -39.97
C GLU A 236 -50.87 -16.27 -40.06
N ASP A 237 -51.29 -16.88 -38.94
CA ASP A 237 -52.16 -18.09 -38.94
C ASP A 237 -53.64 -17.82 -38.55
N MET A 238 -54.05 -16.56 -38.45
CA MET A 238 -55.40 -16.16 -37.97
C MET A 238 -56.24 -15.42 -39.02
N GLY A 239 -56.38 -15.93 -40.24
CA GLY A 239 -57.51 -15.49 -41.06
C GLY A 239 -57.49 -15.82 -42.55
N PHE A 240 -57.77 -17.07 -42.91
CA PHE A 240 -58.50 -17.39 -44.15
C PHE A 240 -59.32 -18.67 -43.98
N GLU A 241 -60.54 -18.55 -43.44
CA GLU A 241 -61.69 -19.43 -43.73
C GLU A 241 -62.97 -18.59 -43.83
#